data_AF-A0A7C4F684-F1
#
_entry.id   AF-A0A7C4F684-F1
#
_cell.length_a   1.000
_cell.length_b   1.000
_cell.length_c   1.000
_cell.angle_alpha   90.00
_cell.angle_beta   90.00
_cell.angle_gamma   90.00
#
_symmetry.space_group_name_H-M   'P 1'
#
loop_
_entity.id
_entity.type
_entity.pdbx_description
1 polymer ?
#
loop_
_entity_poly.entity_id
_entity_poly.type
_entity_poly.pdbx_seq_one_letter_code
_entity_poly.pdbx_strand_id
1 'polypeptide(L)'
;MDRSINATSSVARAALTALLAGPTDAEKASGYFSSIPSGVRIQKLSITNGVAAADFDETLERAVGGSCRVAAIYAQLTRTLLQFPSVRNVVVSIDGRTQDILQP
;
A
#
# COMPACT_ATOMS: atom_id res chain seq x y z
N MET A 1 11.80 21.38 -16.98
CA MET A 1 11.43 20.62 -15.76
C MET A 1 10.25 19.74 -16.13
N ASP A 2 10.53 18.56 -16.67
CA ASP A 2 9.51 17.63 -17.13
C ASP A 2 8.91 16.94 -15.91
N ARG A 3 7.64 17.24 -15.60
CA ARG A 3 6.89 16.58 -14.53
C ARG A 3 6.22 15.33 -15.09
N SER A 4 6.95 14.45 -15.78
CA SER A 4 6.47 13.10 -16.11
C SER A 4 6.56 12.20 -14.88
N ILE A 5 5.82 12.55 -13.83
CA ILE A 5 5.24 11.52 -12.97
C ILE A 5 4.17 10.88 -13.83
N ASN A 6 4.49 9.75 -14.48
CA ASN A 6 3.53 8.92 -15.22
C ASN A 6 2.16 9.02 -14.53
N ALA A 7 1.12 9.50 -15.24
CA ALA A 7 -0.17 9.82 -14.62
C ALA A 7 -0.67 8.69 -13.72
N THR A 8 -0.43 7.43 -14.11
CA THR A 8 -0.66 6.23 -13.32
C THR A 8 0.02 6.22 -11.95
N SER A 9 1.29 6.61 -11.84
CA SER A 9 2.02 6.68 -10.57
C SER A 9 1.37 7.68 -9.61
N SER A 10 0.91 8.82 -10.14
CA SER A 10 0.23 9.84 -9.34
C SER A 10 -1.13 9.34 -8.84
N VAL A 11 -1.91 8.67 -9.69
CA VAL A 11 -3.22 8.11 -9.30
C VAL A 11 -3.04 6.92 -8.35
N ALA A 12 -2.04 6.07 -8.57
CA ALA A 12 -1.71 4.95 -7.67
C ALA A 12 -1.29 5.45 -6.28
N ARG A 13 -0.50 6.53 -6.21
CA ARG A 13 -0.14 7.17 -4.95
C ARG A 13 -1.37 7.73 -4.24
N ALA A 14 -2.30 8.35 -4.97
CA ALA A 14 -3.54 8.86 -4.40
C ALA A 14 -4.42 7.73 -3.86
N ALA A 15 -4.55 6.62 -4.60
CA ALA A 15 -5.30 5.44 -4.17
C ALA A 15 -4.70 4.81 -2.89
N LEU A 16 -3.38 4.64 -2.84
CA LEU A 16 -2.71 4.16 -1.62
C LEU A 16 -2.88 5.14 -0.46
N THR A 17 -2.77 6.44 -0.71
CA THR A 17 -2.94 7.45 0.35
C THR A 17 -4.36 7.41 0.94
N ALA A 18 -5.37 7.24 0.08
CA ALA A 18 -6.75 7.05 0.52
C ALA A 18 -6.91 5.75 1.34
N LEU A 19 -6.30 4.65 0.90
CA LEU A 19 -6.31 3.38 1.64
C LEU A 19 -5.66 3.51 3.03
N LEU A 20 -4.52 4.22 3.12
CA LEU A 20 -3.81 4.45 4.38
C LEU A 20 -4.56 5.42 5.32
N ALA A 21 -5.35 6.35 4.78
CA ALA A 21 -6.24 7.19 5.58
C ALA A 21 -7.34 6.37 6.27
N GLY A 22 -7.61 5.17 5.74
CA GLY A 22 -8.63 4.25 6.24
C GLY A 22 -10.04 4.60 5.76
N PRO A 23 -11.03 3.74 6.10
CA PRO A 23 -12.41 3.96 5.72
C PRO A 23 -12.96 5.25 6.34
N THR A 24 -13.80 5.94 5.58
CA THR A 24 -14.56 7.10 6.07
C THR A 24 -15.50 6.71 7.22
N ASP A 25 -15.98 7.69 7.99
CA ASP A 25 -16.92 7.41 9.09
C ASP A 25 -18.21 6.73 8.61
N ALA A 26 -18.66 7.04 7.38
CA ALA A 26 -19.80 6.37 6.75
C ALA A 26 -19.51 4.88 6.42
N GLU A 27 -18.30 4.59 5.95
CA GLU A 27 -17.85 3.21 5.69
C GLU A 27 -17.69 2.42 6.99
N LYS A 28 -17.13 3.04 8.04
CA LYS A 28 -17.06 2.43 9.38
C LYS A 28 -18.45 2.12 9.93
N ALA A 29 -19.40 3.05 9.78
CA ALA A 29 -20.80 2.83 10.17
C ALA A 29 -21.47 1.70 9.37
N SER A 30 -21.00 1.44 8.15
CA SER A 30 -21.45 0.33 7.30
C SER A 30 -20.70 -0.98 7.57
N GLY A 31 -19.82 -1.02 8.57
CA GLY A 31 -19.07 -2.22 8.97
C GLY A 31 -17.74 -2.44 8.25
N TYR A 32 -17.30 -1.50 7.41
CA TYR A 32 -15.97 -1.58 6.78
C TYR A 32 -14.89 -1.23 7.79
N PHE A 33 -13.85 -2.06 7.86
CA PHE A 33 -12.67 -1.81 8.67
C PHE A 33 -11.40 -2.01 7.83
N SER A 34 -10.34 -1.30 8.19
CA SER A 34 -9.01 -1.51 7.61
C SER A 34 -8.13 -2.27 8.59
N SER A 35 -7.39 -3.25 8.09
CA SER A 35 -6.38 -3.96 8.89
C SER A 35 -5.08 -3.17 9.00
N ILE A 36 -4.90 -2.13 8.17
CA ILE A 36 -3.71 -1.29 8.10
C ILE A 36 -3.66 -0.34 9.29
N PRO A 37 -2.53 -0.26 10.01
CA PRO A 37 -2.39 0.68 11.11
C PRO A 37 -2.43 2.13 10.65
N SER A 38 -3.00 2.98 11.50
CA SER A 38 -3.02 4.43 11.28
C SER A 38 -1.61 5.01 11.37
N GLY A 39 -1.29 5.98 10.51
CA GLY A 39 -0.01 6.70 10.56
C GLY A 39 1.09 6.12 9.67
N VAL A 40 0.82 5.03 8.95
CA VAL A 40 1.70 4.52 7.89
C VAL A 40 1.91 5.59 6.82
N ARG A 41 3.15 5.73 6.37
CA ARG A 41 3.57 6.67 5.34
C ARG A 41 4.19 5.95 4.16
N ILE A 42 3.87 6.44 2.97
CA ILE A 42 4.52 6.02 1.72
C ILE A 42 5.82 6.80 1.60
N GLN A 43 6.95 6.11 1.77
CA GLN A 43 8.27 6.69 1.58
C GLN A 43 8.58 6.83 0.09
N LYS A 44 8.31 5.78 -0.69
CA LYS A 44 8.57 5.76 -2.13
C LYS A 44 7.49 4.97 -2.86
N LEU A 45 7.12 5.44 -4.05
CA LEU A 45 6.29 4.69 -4.99
C LEU A 45 6.85 4.88 -6.39
N SER A 46 7.11 3.78 -7.08
CA SER A 46 7.52 3.78 -8.48
C SER A 46 6.83 2.66 -9.25
N ILE A 47 6.41 2.96 -10.47
CA ILE A 47 5.82 1.97 -11.37
C ILE A 47 6.69 1.92 -12.62
N THR A 48 7.40 0.81 -12.81
CA THR A 48 8.34 0.63 -13.92
C THR A 48 8.13 -0.75 -14.53
N ASN A 49 8.00 -0.84 -15.86
CA ASN A 49 7.79 -2.10 -16.58
C ASN A 49 6.62 -2.95 -16.04
N GLY A 50 5.57 -2.28 -15.53
CA GLY A 50 4.42 -2.93 -14.92
C GLY A 50 4.65 -3.53 -13.54
N VAL A 51 5.74 -3.18 -12.87
CA VAL A 51 5.97 -3.51 -11.46
C VAL A 51 5.78 -2.25 -10.63
N ALA A 52 4.82 -2.27 -9.70
CA ALA A 52 4.63 -1.21 -8.71
C ALA A 52 5.44 -1.54 -7.45
N ALA A 53 6.52 -0.80 -7.20
CA ALA A 53 7.30 -0.88 -5.98
C ALA A 53 6.85 0.22 -5.01
N ALA A 54 6.27 -0.19 -3.89
CA ALA A 54 5.77 0.69 -2.83
C ALA A 54 6.56 0.45 -1.54
N ASP A 55 7.26 1.48 -1.10
CA ASP A 55 8.06 1.48 0.13
C ASP A 55 7.33 2.27 1.22
N PHE A 56 7.20 1.65 2.38
CA PHE A 56 6.54 2.19 3.55
C PHE A 56 7.53 2.34 4.71
N ASP A 57 7.16 3.08 5.73
CA ASP A 57 7.94 3.16 6.96
C ASP A 57 7.59 2.01 7.92
N GLU A 58 8.45 1.79 8.91
CA GLU A 58 8.27 0.80 9.99
C GLU A 58 6.93 0.86 10.73
N THR A 59 6.16 1.94 10.64
CA THR A 59 4.79 1.97 11.19
C THR A 59 3.91 0.86 10.61
N LEU A 60 4.19 0.42 9.38
CA LEU A 60 3.49 -0.69 8.75
C LEU A 60 3.71 -2.02 9.47
N GLU A 61 4.83 -2.21 10.19
CA GLU A 61 5.14 -3.44 10.93
C GLU A 61 4.79 -3.35 12.43
N ARG A 62 4.85 -2.15 13.02
CA ARG A 62 4.71 -1.93 14.47
C ARG A 62 3.40 -2.37 15.11
N ALA A 63 2.33 -2.52 14.33
CA ALA A 63 1.00 -2.84 14.85
C ALA A 63 0.40 -4.11 14.22
N VAL A 64 1.22 -4.92 13.54
CA VAL A 64 0.78 -6.14 12.87
C VAL A 64 1.14 -7.35 13.72
N GLY A 65 0.37 -7.54 14.79
CA GLY A 65 0.39 -8.80 15.53
C GLY A 65 -0.35 -9.89 14.75
N GLY A 66 0.36 -10.97 14.41
CA GLY A 66 -0.21 -12.19 13.84
C GLY A 66 -0.22 -12.27 12.31
N SER A 67 0.13 -13.45 11.79
CA SER A 67 0.25 -13.76 10.36
C SER A 67 -1.01 -13.49 9.54
N CYS A 68 -2.20 -13.68 10.13
CA CYS A 68 -3.47 -13.35 9.46
C CYS A 68 -3.61 -11.85 9.14
N ARG A 69 -3.16 -10.97 10.05
CA ARG A 69 -3.27 -9.52 9.86
C ARG A 69 -2.23 -9.03 8.85
N VAL A 70 -1.03 -9.59 8.91
CA VAL A 70 0.03 -9.42 7.93
C VAL A 70 -0.46 -9.71 6.51
N ALA A 71 -1.02 -10.90 6.31
CA ALA A 71 -1.53 -11.31 5.00
C ALA A 71 -2.68 -10.40 4.51
N ALA A 72 -3.56 -9.97 5.42
CA ALA A 72 -4.65 -9.05 5.08
C ALA A 72 -4.13 -7.69 4.61
N ILE A 73 -3.18 -7.09 5.31
CA ILE A 73 -2.55 -5.82 4.94
C ILE A 73 -1.87 -5.93 3.58
N TYR A 74 -1.04 -6.97 3.39
CA TYR A 74 -0.36 -7.19 2.12
C TYR A 74 -1.35 -7.35 0.97
N ALA A 75 -2.45 -8.10 1.18
CA ALA A 75 -3.50 -8.28 0.19
C ALA A 75 -4.24 -6.97 -0.14
N GLN A 76 -4.50 -6.11 0.84
CA GLN A 76 -5.15 -4.80 0.63
C GLN A 76 -4.26 -3.86 -0.21
N LEU A 77 -2.97 -3.75 0.13
CA LEU A 77 -2.00 -2.95 -0.61
C LEU A 77 -1.86 -3.44 -2.05
N THR A 78 -1.69 -4.76 -2.21
CA THR A 78 -1.47 -5.38 -3.52
C THR A 78 -2.71 -5.27 -4.41
N ARG A 79 -3.92 -5.50 -3.89
CA ARG A 79 -5.16 -5.33 -4.65
C ARG A 79 -5.38 -3.88 -5.09
N THR A 80 -5.07 -2.92 -4.24
CA THR A 80 -5.21 -1.49 -4.56
C THR A 80 -4.27 -1.06 -5.68
N LEU A 81 -3.07 -1.63 -5.75
CA LEU A 81 -2.12 -1.34 -6.83
C LEU A 81 -2.42 -2.14 -8.11
N LEU A 82 -2.91 -3.37 -8.00
CA LEU A 82 -3.28 -4.20 -9.15
C LEU A 82 -4.58 -3.75 -9.83
N GLN A 83 -5.36 -2.86 -9.23
CA GLN A 83 -6.54 -2.28 -9.90
C GLN A 83 -6.15 -1.48 -11.17
N PHE A 84 -4.89 -1.03 -11.25
CA PHE A 84 -4.38 -0.30 -12.40
C PHE A 84 -3.90 -1.28 -13.47
N PRO A 85 -4.43 -1.24 -14.70
CA PRO A 85 -4.10 -2.22 -15.75
C PRO A 85 -2.64 -2.17 -16.21
N SER A 86 -1.95 -1.07 -15.95
CA SER A 86 -0.51 -0.94 -16.19
C SER A 86 0.34 -1.66 -15.15
N VAL A 87 -0.23 -2.09 -14.02
CA VAL A 87 0.48 -2.80 -12.93
C VAL A 87 0.16 -4.29 -13.04
N ARG A 88 1.20 -5.10 -13.24
CA ARG A 88 1.15 -6.56 -13.34
C ARG A 88 1.67 -7.24 -12.10
N ASN A 89 2.62 -6.62 -11.42
CA ASN A 89 3.22 -7.12 -10.18
C ASN A 89 3.37 -5.99 -9.16
N VAL A 90 3.35 -6.36 -7.89
CA VAL A 90 3.52 -5.43 -6.77
C VAL A 90 4.66 -5.92 -5.90
N VAL A 91 5.53 -5.00 -5.52
CA VAL A 91 6.59 -5.23 -4.53
C VAL A 91 6.34 -4.24 -3.40
N VAL A 92 6.13 -4.78 -2.21
CA VAL A 92 6.03 -3.99 -0.99
C VAL A 92 7.39 -4.04 -0.29
N SER A 93 7.83 -2.92 0.28
CA SER A 93 9.02 -2.85 1.12
C SER A 93 8.78 -1.98 2.34
N ILE A 94 9.53 -2.23 3.41
CA ILE A 94 9.53 -1.42 4.64
C ILE A 94 10.96 -0.95 4.91
N ASP A 95 11.19 0.35 4.86
CA ASP A 95 12.53 0.95 4.97
C ASP A 95 13.54 0.29 4.00
N GLY A 96 13.10 0.03 2.76
CA GLY A 96 13.90 -0.64 1.73
C GLY A 96 14.06 -2.16 1.90
N ARG A 97 13.53 -2.76 2.97
CA ARG A 97 13.57 -4.20 3.21
C ARG A 97 12.41 -4.90 2.50
N THR A 98 12.70 -6.00 1.79
CA THR A 98 11.69 -6.80 1.04
C THR A 98 11.60 -8.26 1.48
N GLN A 99 12.70 -8.84 1.97
CA GLN A 99 12.79 -10.29 2.18
C GLN A 99 12.18 -10.81 3.48
N ASP A 100 11.91 -9.97 4.48
CA ASP A 100 11.35 -10.39 5.79
C ASP A 100 10.10 -9.60 6.17
N ILE A 101 9.62 -8.73 5.26
CA ILE A 101 8.50 -7.87 5.55
C ILE A 101 7.20 -8.61 5.22
N LEU A 102 6.27 -8.59 6.16
CA LEU A 102 4.93 -9.15 5.97
C LEU A 102 4.93 -10.64 5.56
N GLN A 103 5.85 -11.45 6.09
CA GLN A 103 5.78 -12.91 5.94
C GLN A 103 4.69 -13.51 6.86
N PRO A 104 3.88 -14.47 6.40
CA PRO A 104 2.94 -15.22 7.23
C PRO A 104 3.62 -16.22 8.17
#